data_AF-A0A0B6TSU6-F1
#
_entry.id   AF-A0A0B6TSU6-F1
#
_cell.length_a   1.000
_cell.length_b   1.000
_cell.length_c   1.000
_cell.angle_alpha   90.00
_cell.angle_beta   90.00
_cell.angle_gamma   90.00
#
_symmetry.space_group_name_H-M   'P 1'
#
loop_
_entity.id
_entity.type
_entity.pdbx_description
1 polymer ?
#
loop_
_entity_poly.entity_id
_entity_poly.type
_entity_poly.pdbx_seq_one_letter_code
_entity_poly.pdbx_strand_id
1 'polypeptide(L)'
;MSSPHGPSVRATTTPWLILVVAVTIILTAGIHLLLRAGVFTPLVRATDGLIHRSLLGNAILLLVVVGGLILHVGGLSPRQVGLIPRRLPLAVAVTLGVWLLMQAIQLVFHLLADGTAQVSPVWAGGGATVLVGGLIAQFFGTALVEEIIFRGYLLTQVREKLHRRWSGSARRALIPALLISQFSFAAFHLPGHIASGLGPIDIVIDLVRLTLLGTLFALLYLRTGNLFIGIGIHSLSNNPTALFVPDPNQDSLLALAFGALIIIFWPRRRERESETTARSSAAGPRIQ
;
A
#
# COMPACT_ATOMS: atom_id res chain seq x y z
N MET A 1 -27.86 -11.17 -4.95
CA MET A 1 -27.28 -11.72 -3.70
C MET A 1 -26.05 -10.92 -3.34
N SER A 2 -26.20 -10.07 -2.32
CA SER A 2 -25.20 -9.17 -1.77
C SER A 2 -24.17 -9.95 -0.95
N SER A 3 -22.89 -9.76 -1.26
CA SER A 3 -21.77 -10.29 -0.48
C SER A 3 -21.73 -9.62 0.91
N PRO A 4 -21.49 -10.36 2.02
CA PRO A 4 -21.49 -9.83 3.38
C PRO A 4 -20.27 -8.96 3.72
N HIS A 5 -19.57 -8.43 2.71
CA HIS A 5 -18.21 -7.92 2.84
C HIS A 5 -18.03 -6.55 2.19
N GLY A 6 -18.09 -5.49 3.01
CA GLY A 6 -17.81 -4.13 2.57
C GLY A 6 -18.86 -3.57 1.58
N PRO A 7 -18.72 -2.31 1.15
CA PRO A 7 -19.61 -1.76 0.13
C PRO A 7 -19.53 -2.62 -1.13
N SER A 8 -20.67 -2.92 -1.76
CA SER A 8 -20.72 -3.65 -3.03
C SER A 8 -19.78 -2.99 -4.04
N VAL A 9 -18.77 -3.71 -4.49
CA VAL A 9 -17.78 -3.18 -5.44
C VAL A 9 -18.46 -3.08 -6.80
N ARG A 10 -18.57 -1.85 -7.33
CA ARG A 10 -18.99 -1.63 -8.71
C ARG A 10 -17.90 -2.20 -9.62
N ALA A 11 -18.26 -3.16 -10.47
CA ALA A 11 -17.34 -3.75 -11.42
C ALA A 11 -17.15 -2.79 -12.60
N THR A 12 -15.91 -2.38 -12.88
CA THR A 12 -15.56 -1.66 -14.11
C THR A 12 -15.47 -2.63 -15.28
N THR A 13 -15.49 -2.14 -16.52
CA THR A 13 -15.30 -2.99 -17.70
C THR A 13 -13.83 -3.43 -17.82
N THR A 14 -13.56 -4.53 -18.51
CA THR A 14 -12.17 -5.00 -18.70
C THR A 14 -11.33 -4.02 -19.53
N PRO A 15 -11.85 -3.41 -20.61
CA PRO A 15 -11.14 -2.34 -21.31
C PRO A 15 -10.80 -1.16 -20.40
N TRP A 16 -11.70 -0.77 -19.49
CA TRP A 16 -11.42 0.32 -18.55
C TRP A 16 -10.30 -0.01 -17.56
N LEU A 17 -10.28 -1.25 -17.06
CA LEU A 17 -9.20 -1.74 -16.20
C LEU A 17 -7.85 -1.69 -16.91
N ILE A 18 -7.79 -2.16 -18.17
CA ILE A 18 -6.58 -2.11 -18.99
C ILE A 18 -6.14 -0.65 -19.23
N LEU A 19 -7.08 0.25 -19.55
CA LEU A 19 -6.80 1.67 -19.73
C LEU A 19 -6.18 2.30 -18.48
N VAL A 20 -6.77 2.06 -17.30
CA VAL A 20 -6.24 2.59 -16.03
C VAL A 20 -4.81 2.12 -15.80
N VAL A 21 -4.52 0.82 -16.01
CA VAL A 21 -3.15 0.28 -15.85
C VAL A 21 -2.20 0.90 -16.86
N ALA A 22 -2.58 0.99 -18.13
CA ALA A 22 -1.76 1.56 -19.19
C ALA A 22 -1.43 3.04 -18.93
N VAL A 23 -2.43 3.86 -18.60
CA VAL A 23 -2.24 5.28 -18.25
C VAL A 23 -1.35 5.43 -17.02
N THR A 24 -1.53 4.57 -16.01
CA THR A 24 -0.67 4.58 -14.81
C THR A 24 0.79 4.37 -15.18
N ILE A 25 1.11 3.37 -16.01
CA ILE A 25 2.49 3.08 -16.45
C ILE A 25 3.07 4.25 -17.27
N ILE A 26 2.29 4.79 -18.22
CA ILE A 26 2.72 5.91 -19.08
C ILE A 26 3.01 7.16 -18.24
N LEU A 27 2.10 7.53 -17.34
CA LEU A 27 2.30 8.70 -16.47
C LEU A 27 3.50 8.50 -15.56
N THR A 28 3.72 7.30 -15.05
CA THR A 28 4.88 6.99 -14.20
C THR A 28 6.18 7.15 -14.96
N ALA A 29 6.26 6.68 -16.21
CA ALA A 29 7.39 6.93 -17.09
C ALA A 29 7.63 8.43 -17.29
N GLY A 30 6.56 9.20 -17.59
CA GLY A 30 6.63 10.65 -17.72
C GLY A 30 7.10 11.35 -16.44
N ILE A 31 6.60 10.95 -15.27
CA ILE A 31 7.01 11.48 -13.96
C ILE A 31 8.50 11.22 -13.72
N HIS A 32 9.02 10.04 -14.06
CA HIS A 32 10.45 9.77 -13.96
C HIS A 32 11.30 10.69 -14.85
N LEU A 33 10.81 11.04 -16.05
CA LEU A 33 11.47 12.02 -16.90
C LEU A 33 11.47 13.43 -16.27
N LEU A 34 10.33 13.87 -15.70
CA LEU A 34 10.24 15.15 -14.98
C LEU A 34 11.18 15.20 -13.77
N LEU A 35 11.26 14.10 -13.01
CA LEU A 35 12.17 13.96 -11.87
C LEU A 35 13.63 14.03 -12.30
N ARG A 36 13.99 13.34 -13.39
CA ARG A 36 15.35 13.35 -13.95
C ARG A 36 15.74 14.72 -14.50
N ALA A 37 14.81 15.42 -15.13
CA ALA A 37 15.00 16.79 -15.60
C ALA A 37 15.06 17.83 -14.47
N GLY A 38 14.85 17.41 -13.21
CA GLY A 38 14.94 18.29 -12.05
C GLY A 38 13.81 19.32 -11.97
N VAL A 39 12.67 19.08 -12.63
CA VAL A 39 11.53 20.02 -12.74
C VAL A 39 11.04 20.47 -11.36
N PHE A 40 11.05 19.58 -10.37
CA PHE A 40 10.59 19.87 -9.02
C PHE A 40 11.69 20.41 -8.09
N THR A 41 12.94 20.45 -8.53
CA THR A 41 14.09 20.89 -7.70
C THR A 41 13.93 22.28 -7.10
N PRO A 42 13.43 23.31 -7.84
CA PRO A 42 13.24 24.64 -7.27
C PRO A 42 12.32 24.63 -6.03
N LEU A 43 11.21 23.89 -6.09
CA LEU A 43 10.25 23.82 -4.99
C LEU A 43 10.78 23.00 -3.81
N VAL A 44 11.50 21.90 -4.08
CA VAL A 44 12.16 21.10 -3.05
C VAL A 44 13.16 21.96 -2.28
N ARG A 45 13.98 22.77 -2.98
CA ARG A 45 14.94 23.68 -2.35
C ARG A 45 14.26 24.82 -1.59
N ALA A 46 13.22 25.42 -2.15
CA ALA A 46 12.48 26.51 -1.51
C ALA A 46 11.76 26.09 -0.22
N THR A 47 11.62 24.78 0.04
CA THR A 47 10.96 24.24 1.22
C THR A 47 11.90 23.40 2.09
N ASP A 48 13.21 23.47 1.85
CA ASP A 48 14.22 22.67 2.55
C ASP A 48 13.90 21.16 2.58
N GLY A 49 13.26 20.67 1.53
CA GLY A 49 12.87 19.27 1.38
C GLY A 49 11.53 18.88 2.01
N LEU A 50 10.80 19.79 2.65
CA LEU A 50 9.48 19.51 3.22
C LEU A 50 8.50 19.08 2.12
N ILE A 51 8.50 19.77 0.98
CA ILE A 51 7.80 19.30 -0.22
C ILE A 51 8.76 18.43 -1.02
N HIS A 52 8.66 17.12 -0.80
CA HIS A 52 9.52 16.15 -1.48
C HIS A 52 9.10 15.94 -2.95
N ARG A 53 10.08 15.71 -3.84
CA ARG A 53 9.84 15.52 -5.29
C ARG A 53 8.90 14.36 -5.62
N SER A 54 8.91 13.29 -4.82
CA SER A 54 8.02 12.14 -5.03
C SER A 54 6.57 12.48 -4.70
N LEU A 55 6.30 13.40 -3.77
CA LEU A 55 4.94 13.87 -3.49
C LEU A 55 4.36 14.56 -4.72
N LEU A 56 5.15 15.44 -5.34
CA LEU A 56 4.74 16.21 -6.52
C LEU A 56 4.48 15.30 -7.73
N GLY A 57 5.36 14.32 -7.98
CA GLY A 57 5.14 13.31 -9.01
C GLY A 57 3.88 12.49 -8.76
N ASN A 58 3.71 11.96 -7.54
CA ASN A 58 2.55 11.15 -7.20
C ASN A 58 1.24 11.94 -7.11
N ALA A 59 1.30 13.26 -6.86
CA ALA A 59 0.11 14.12 -6.95
C ALA A 59 -0.51 14.07 -8.35
N ILE A 60 0.30 13.95 -9.42
CA ILE A 60 -0.20 13.78 -10.79
C ILE A 60 -0.96 12.47 -10.91
N LEU A 61 -0.41 11.34 -10.43
CA LEU A 61 -1.11 10.05 -10.44
C LEU A 61 -2.38 10.08 -9.57
N LEU A 62 -2.32 10.72 -8.40
CA LEU A 62 -3.45 10.84 -7.50
C LEU A 62 -4.59 11.64 -8.14
N LEU A 63 -4.29 12.74 -8.82
CA LEU A 63 -5.30 13.57 -9.48
C LEU A 63 -5.85 12.91 -10.74
N VAL A 64 -4.97 12.46 -11.65
CA VAL A 64 -5.36 11.96 -12.97
C VAL A 64 -5.91 10.54 -12.90
N VAL A 65 -5.17 9.62 -12.27
CA VAL A 65 -5.54 8.20 -12.25
C VAL A 65 -6.57 7.94 -11.17
N VAL A 66 -6.27 8.29 -9.92
CA VAL A 66 -7.18 7.99 -8.80
C VAL A 66 -8.41 8.89 -8.86
N GLY A 67 -8.24 10.20 -8.84
CA GLY A 67 -9.33 11.18 -8.88
C GLY A 67 -10.12 11.12 -10.18
N GLY A 68 -9.44 11.25 -11.32
CA GLY A 68 -10.04 11.30 -12.64
C GLY A 68 -10.57 9.94 -13.11
N LEU A 69 -9.68 8.99 -13.39
CA LEU A 69 -10.08 7.75 -14.06
C LEU A 69 -10.81 6.76 -13.13
N ILE A 70 -10.36 6.58 -11.90
CA ILE A 70 -10.94 5.57 -11.00
C ILE A 70 -12.22 6.11 -10.34
N LEU A 71 -12.13 7.27 -9.70
CA LEU A 71 -13.25 7.80 -8.90
C LEU A 71 -14.29 8.53 -9.76
N HIS A 72 -13.87 9.54 -10.53
CA HIS A 72 -14.79 10.40 -11.28
C HIS A 72 -15.39 9.69 -12.51
N VAL A 73 -14.57 9.31 -13.49
CA VAL A 73 -15.05 8.69 -14.74
C VAL A 73 -15.43 7.22 -14.54
N GLY A 74 -14.63 6.46 -13.79
CA GLY A 74 -14.94 5.09 -13.41
C GLY A 74 -16.14 4.97 -12.47
N GLY A 75 -16.53 6.08 -11.83
CA GLY A 75 -17.70 6.17 -10.96
C GLY A 75 -17.61 5.26 -9.73
N LEU A 76 -16.39 5.05 -9.22
CA LEU A 76 -16.17 4.40 -7.93
C LEU A 76 -16.16 5.46 -6.82
N SER A 77 -16.73 5.10 -5.68
CA SER A 77 -16.57 5.89 -4.46
C SER A 77 -15.23 5.58 -3.77
N PRO A 78 -14.67 6.49 -2.97
CA PRO A 78 -13.46 6.23 -2.18
C PRO A 78 -13.56 4.96 -1.33
N ARG A 79 -14.76 4.66 -0.80
CA ARG A 79 -15.00 3.45 0.00
C ARG A 79 -14.85 2.16 -0.80
N GLN A 80 -15.13 2.17 -2.10
CA GLN A 80 -15.01 1.00 -2.99
C GLN A 80 -13.55 0.69 -3.36
N VAL A 81 -12.64 1.65 -3.21
CA VAL A 81 -11.20 1.44 -3.33
C VAL A 81 -10.51 1.32 -1.97
N GLY A 82 -11.27 1.10 -0.89
CA GLY A 82 -10.72 0.85 0.44
C GLY A 82 -10.46 2.08 1.32
N LEU A 83 -10.69 3.29 0.81
CA LEU A 83 -10.59 4.54 1.58
C LEU A 83 -11.84 4.73 2.44
N ILE A 84 -11.81 4.14 3.63
CA ILE A 84 -12.94 4.12 4.56
C ILE A 84 -12.53 4.89 5.84
N PRO A 85 -12.92 6.17 6.00
CA PRO A 85 -12.40 7.04 7.05
C PRO A 85 -12.50 6.49 8.47
N ARG A 86 -13.60 5.78 8.80
CA ARG A 86 -13.77 5.11 10.11
C ARG A 86 -12.70 4.07 10.46
N ARG A 87 -11.90 3.61 9.48
CA ARG A 87 -10.79 2.67 9.68
C ARG A 87 -9.44 3.37 9.91
N LEU A 88 -9.39 4.68 9.71
CA LEU A 88 -8.17 5.47 9.82
C LEU A 88 -7.62 5.51 11.26
N PRO A 89 -8.42 5.72 12.33
CA PRO A 89 -7.86 5.78 13.70
C PRO A 89 -7.13 4.49 14.10
N LEU A 90 -7.71 3.33 13.77
CA LEU A 90 -7.05 2.05 14.01
C LEU A 90 -5.76 1.90 13.20
N ALA A 91 -5.75 2.37 11.94
CA ALA A 91 -4.53 2.31 11.14
C ALA A 91 -3.43 3.22 11.69
N VAL A 92 -3.77 4.45 12.09
CA VAL A 92 -2.83 5.37 12.75
C VAL A 92 -2.25 4.72 14.01
N ALA A 93 -3.09 4.13 14.87
CA ALA A 93 -2.61 3.45 16.07
C ALA A 93 -1.67 2.27 15.75
N VAL A 94 -2.00 1.45 14.74
CA VAL A 94 -1.15 0.33 14.31
C VAL A 94 0.18 0.83 13.74
N THR A 95 0.17 1.83 12.87
CA THR A 95 1.37 2.38 12.25
C THR A 95 2.28 3.04 13.29
N LEU A 96 1.72 3.86 14.19
CA LEU A 96 2.48 4.45 15.30
C LEU A 96 3.03 3.37 16.24
N GLY A 97 2.25 2.34 16.55
CA GLY A 97 2.70 1.22 17.38
C GLY A 97 3.85 0.46 16.74
N VAL A 98 3.79 0.16 15.44
CA VAL A 98 4.89 -0.47 14.70
C VAL A 98 6.12 0.43 14.69
N TRP A 99 5.96 1.72 14.39
CA TRP A 99 7.08 2.65 14.41
C TRP A 99 7.76 2.71 15.79
N LEU A 100 6.98 2.82 16.88
CA LEU A 100 7.52 2.83 18.25
C LEU A 100 8.27 1.53 18.58
N LEU A 101 7.74 0.38 18.18
CA LEU A 101 8.40 -0.91 18.37
C LEU A 101 9.71 -0.99 17.57
N MET A 102 9.74 -0.47 16.34
CA MET A 102 10.98 -0.36 15.56
C MET A 102 12.02 0.49 16.30
N GLN A 103 11.63 1.67 16.80
CA GLN A 103 12.55 2.54 17.57
C GLN A 103 13.05 1.85 18.84
N ALA A 104 12.18 1.13 19.56
CA ALA A 104 12.57 0.40 20.76
C ALA A 104 13.53 -0.75 20.46
N ILE A 105 13.30 -1.51 19.39
CA ILE A 105 14.20 -2.59 18.95
C ILE A 105 15.56 -2.02 18.56
N GLN A 106 15.59 -0.94 17.78
CA GLN A 106 16.84 -0.28 17.40
C GLN A 106 17.60 0.23 18.63
N LEU A 107 16.91 0.89 19.57
CA LEU A 107 17.51 1.35 20.82
C LEU A 107 18.18 0.20 21.57
N VAL A 108 17.44 -0.89 21.80
CA VAL A 108 17.96 -2.06 22.52
C VAL A 108 19.13 -2.69 21.75
N PHE A 109 19.03 -2.83 20.43
CA PHE A 109 20.09 -3.39 19.60
C PHE A 109 21.38 -2.58 19.73
N HIS A 110 21.34 -1.26 19.58
CA HIS A 110 22.54 -0.40 19.70
C HIS A 110 23.11 -0.39 21.12
N LEU A 111 22.26 -0.35 22.15
CA LEU A 111 22.74 -0.46 23.54
C LEU A 111 23.45 -1.79 23.82
N LEU A 112 22.99 -2.89 23.22
CA LEU A 112 23.59 -4.21 23.41
C LEU A 112 24.83 -4.42 22.54
N ALA A 113 24.84 -3.92 21.30
CA ALA A 113 25.91 -4.12 20.33
C ALA A 113 27.08 -3.14 20.56
N ASP A 114 26.77 -1.87 20.77
CA ASP A 114 27.75 -0.78 20.78
C ASP A 114 27.94 -0.16 22.18
N GLY A 115 27.15 -0.60 23.17
CA GLY A 115 27.14 -0.03 24.53
C GLY A 115 26.53 1.36 24.62
N THR A 116 26.12 1.96 23.50
CA THR A 116 25.53 3.30 23.41
C THR A 116 24.50 3.35 22.29
N ALA A 117 23.50 4.21 22.41
CA ALA A 117 22.55 4.48 21.33
C ALA A 117 22.69 5.93 20.87
N GLN A 118 23.33 6.12 19.72
CA GLN A 118 23.50 7.45 19.14
C GLN A 118 22.26 7.82 18.34
N VAL A 119 21.75 9.03 18.58
CA VAL A 119 20.68 9.62 17.76
C VAL A 119 21.22 9.82 16.34
N SER A 120 20.43 9.43 15.35
CA SER A 120 20.83 9.57 13.95
C SER A 120 21.15 11.04 13.62
N PRO A 121 22.31 11.32 13.01
CA PRO A 121 22.66 12.67 12.57
C PRO A 121 21.66 13.29 11.60
N VAL A 122 20.81 12.48 10.95
CA VAL A 122 19.75 12.97 10.05
C VAL A 122 18.75 13.86 10.78
N TRP A 123 18.57 13.70 12.09
CA TRP A 123 17.68 14.53 12.90
C TRP A 123 18.31 15.88 13.28
N ALA A 124 19.60 16.07 13.01
CA ALA A 124 20.29 17.35 13.20
C ALA A 124 20.23 18.20 11.91
N GLY A 125 20.15 19.52 12.08
CA GLY A 125 20.13 20.48 10.97
C GLY A 125 18.99 20.26 9.97
N GLY A 126 19.24 20.52 8.69
CA GLY A 126 18.23 20.41 7.62
C GLY A 126 17.79 18.97 7.27
N GLY A 127 18.42 17.95 7.86
CA GLY A 127 18.07 16.55 7.58
C GLY A 127 16.67 16.16 8.08
N ALA A 128 16.23 16.75 9.21
CA ALA A 128 14.93 16.45 9.80
C ALA A 128 13.78 16.86 8.88
N THR A 129 13.88 18.04 8.25
CA THR A 129 12.88 18.54 7.31
C THR A 129 12.74 17.63 6.09
N VAL A 130 13.87 17.17 5.53
CA VAL A 130 13.90 16.23 4.40
C VAL A 130 13.26 14.89 4.79
N LEU A 131 13.59 14.38 5.98
CA LEU A 131 13.07 13.11 6.48
C LEU A 131 11.53 13.16 6.66
N VAL A 132 11.05 14.22 7.32
CA VAL A 132 9.60 14.47 7.52
C VAL A 132 8.90 14.68 6.18
N GLY A 133 9.48 15.48 5.28
CA GLY A 133 8.95 15.68 3.93
C GLY A 133 8.86 14.38 3.13
N GLY A 134 9.87 13.50 3.27
CA GLY A 134 9.86 12.17 2.71
C GLY A 134 8.74 11.28 3.29
N LEU A 135 8.50 11.33 4.60
CA LEU A 135 7.43 10.58 5.24
C LEU A 135 6.04 11.06 4.79
N ILE A 136 5.83 12.39 4.71
CA ILE A 136 4.63 13.00 4.15
C ILE A 136 4.42 12.52 2.71
N ALA A 137 5.49 12.50 1.91
CA ALA A 137 5.44 12.03 0.53
C ALA A 137 5.07 10.56 0.37
N GLN A 138 5.36 9.71 1.36
CA GLN A 138 4.88 8.33 1.38
C GLN A 138 3.37 8.29 1.70
N PHE A 139 2.96 8.86 2.84
CA PHE A 139 1.58 8.79 3.32
C PHE A 139 0.56 9.45 2.40
N PHE A 140 0.95 10.48 1.67
CA PHE A 140 0.06 11.26 0.79
C PHE A 140 0.42 11.17 -0.69
N GLY A 141 1.48 10.43 -1.02
CA GLY A 141 1.97 10.26 -2.39
C GLY A 141 2.19 8.78 -2.71
N THR A 142 3.45 8.34 -2.68
CA THR A 142 3.90 7.02 -3.17
C THR A 142 3.06 5.86 -2.59
N ALA A 143 3.12 5.64 -1.27
CA ALA A 143 2.42 4.52 -0.65
C ALA A 143 0.89 4.65 -0.81
N LEU A 144 0.33 5.85 -0.67
CA LEU A 144 -1.10 6.09 -0.86
C LEU A 144 -1.58 5.69 -2.26
N VAL A 145 -0.92 6.22 -3.30
CA VAL A 145 -1.28 6.01 -4.70
C VAL A 145 -1.14 4.54 -5.06
N GLU A 146 -0.01 3.92 -4.70
CA GLU A 146 0.25 2.51 -5.01
C GLU A 146 -0.75 1.58 -4.32
N GLU A 147 -1.01 1.78 -3.03
CA GLU A 147 -1.99 0.95 -2.31
C GLU A 147 -3.41 1.11 -2.89
N ILE A 148 -3.84 2.33 -3.26
CA ILE A 148 -5.14 2.54 -3.91
C ILE A 148 -5.19 1.83 -5.26
N ILE A 149 -4.21 2.05 -6.14
CA ILE A 149 -4.24 1.52 -7.51
C ILE A 149 -4.16 0.00 -7.50
N PHE A 150 -3.23 -0.59 -6.75
CA PHE A 150 -2.96 -2.02 -6.84
C PHE A 150 -3.86 -2.85 -5.92
N ARG A 151 -4.08 -2.42 -4.67
CA ARG A 151 -4.87 -3.19 -3.69
C ARG A 151 -6.33 -2.76 -3.67
N GLY A 152 -6.56 -1.45 -3.57
CA GLY A 152 -7.89 -0.86 -3.56
C GLY A 152 -8.67 -1.14 -4.85
N TYR A 153 -8.03 -0.91 -5.99
CA TYR A 153 -8.66 -1.00 -7.31
C TYR A 153 -8.34 -2.31 -8.05
N LEU A 154 -7.10 -2.50 -8.53
CA LEU A 154 -6.76 -3.56 -9.48
C LEU A 154 -7.04 -4.97 -8.91
N LEU A 155 -6.48 -5.29 -7.74
CA LEU A 155 -6.71 -6.57 -7.06
C LEU A 155 -8.20 -6.85 -6.86
N THR A 156 -8.94 -5.84 -6.38
CA THR A 156 -10.36 -5.98 -6.08
C THR A 156 -11.18 -6.18 -7.36
N GLN A 157 -10.93 -5.40 -8.41
CA GLN A 157 -11.65 -5.51 -9.69
C GLN A 157 -11.35 -6.82 -10.43
N VAL A 158 -10.09 -7.25 -10.48
CA VAL A 158 -9.71 -8.53 -11.10
C VAL A 158 -10.34 -9.68 -10.34
N ARG A 159 -10.28 -9.67 -9.00
CA ARG A 159 -10.90 -10.71 -8.17
C ARG A 159 -12.41 -10.79 -8.41
N GLU A 160 -13.13 -9.67 -8.45
CA GLU A 160 -14.57 -9.67 -8.71
C GLU A 160 -14.92 -10.21 -10.10
N LYS A 161 -14.15 -9.85 -11.13
CA LYS A 161 -14.33 -10.38 -12.48
C LYS A 161 -14.13 -11.89 -12.53
N LEU A 162 -13.06 -12.39 -11.94
CA LEU A 162 -12.76 -13.83 -11.90
C LEU A 162 -13.78 -14.59 -11.06
N HIS A 163 -14.23 -14.02 -9.94
CA HIS A 163 -15.29 -14.58 -9.11
C HIS A 163 -16.59 -14.76 -9.90
N ARG A 164 -17.00 -13.76 -10.68
CA ARG A 164 -18.17 -13.86 -11.57
C ARG A 164 -17.97 -14.88 -12.68
N ARG A 165 -16.77 -14.93 -13.27
CA ARG A 165 -16.45 -15.85 -14.38
C ARG A 165 -16.40 -17.33 -13.97
N TRP A 166 -16.07 -17.60 -12.71
CA TRP A 166 -15.90 -18.96 -12.15
C TRP A 166 -16.98 -19.32 -11.13
N SER A 167 -18.20 -18.86 -11.37
CA SER A 167 -19.41 -19.26 -10.63
C SER A 167 -19.29 -19.11 -9.11
N GLY A 168 -18.60 -18.07 -8.63
CA GLY A 168 -18.55 -17.73 -7.20
C GLY A 168 -17.44 -18.39 -6.37
N SER A 169 -16.48 -19.08 -6.99
CA SER A 169 -15.36 -19.66 -6.22
C SER A 169 -14.34 -18.60 -5.81
N ALA A 170 -14.53 -18.00 -4.63
CA ALA A 170 -13.68 -16.95 -4.07
C ALA A 170 -12.18 -17.35 -4.00
N ARG A 171 -11.90 -18.60 -3.62
CA ARG A 171 -10.52 -19.11 -3.52
C ARG A 171 -9.86 -19.22 -4.90
N ARG A 172 -10.59 -19.70 -5.91
CA ARG A 172 -10.07 -19.82 -7.29
C ARG A 172 -9.80 -18.45 -7.88
N ALA A 173 -10.66 -17.46 -7.61
CA ALA A 173 -10.49 -16.08 -8.08
C ALA A 173 -9.31 -15.33 -7.42
N LEU A 174 -8.96 -15.68 -6.18
CA LEU A 174 -8.01 -14.90 -5.38
C LEU A 174 -6.57 -15.01 -5.89
N ILE A 175 -6.06 -16.22 -6.10
CA ILE A 175 -4.66 -16.46 -6.51
C ILE A 175 -4.31 -15.71 -7.80
N PRO A 176 -5.03 -15.89 -8.92
CA PRO A 176 -4.77 -15.17 -10.16
C PRO A 176 -4.95 -13.66 -10.03
N ALA A 177 -5.93 -13.18 -9.24
CA ALA A 177 -6.07 -11.73 -9.00
C ALA A 177 -4.86 -11.16 -8.25
N LEU A 178 -4.34 -11.90 -7.27
CA LEU A 178 -3.13 -11.54 -6.53
C LEU A 178 -1.93 -11.48 -7.47
N LEU A 179 -1.71 -12.52 -8.29
CA LEU A 179 -0.61 -12.57 -9.25
C LEU A 179 -0.68 -11.42 -10.26
N ILE A 180 -1.82 -11.22 -10.91
CA ILE A 180 -2.02 -10.14 -11.88
C ILE A 180 -1.70 -8.78 -11.25
N SER A 181 -2.25 -8.50 -10.07
CA SER A 181 -2.02 -7.24 -9.39
C SER A 181 -0.56 -7.03 -8.99
N GLN A 182 0.15 -8.08 -8.56
CA GLN A 182 1.53 -7.94 -8.07
C GLN A 182 2.53 -7.87 -9.22
N PHE A 183 2.30 -8.58 -10.32
CA PHE A 183 3.09 -8.40 -11.53
C PHE A 183 2.87 -7.03 -12.15
N SER A 184 1.64 -6.50 -12.15
CA SER A 184 1.39 -5.12 -12.58
C SER A 184 2.08 -4.09 -11.67
N PHE A 185 2.12 -4.34 -10.35
CA PHE A 185 2.86 -3.52 -9.41
C PHE A 185 4.38 -3.52 -9.68
N ALA A 186 4.97 -4.69 -9.93
CA ALA A 186 6.38 -4.77 -10.30
C ALA A 186 6.64 -4.08 -11.67
N ALA A 187 5.82 -4.36 -12.68
CA ALA A 187 5.96 -3.77 -14.02
C ALA A 187 5.81 -2.23 -14.01
N PHE A 188 5.01 -1.68 -13.09
CA PHE A 188 4.87 -0.23 -12.90
C PHE A 188 6.20 0.47 -12.56
N HIS A 189 7.16 -0.22 -11.95
CA HIS A 189 8.47 0.32 -11.60
C HIS A 189 9.48 0.25 -12.76
N LEU A 190 9.21 -0.56 -13.78
CA LEU A 190 10.11 -0.79 -14.90
C LEU A 190 10.57 0.51 -15.61
N PRO A 191 9.69 1.49 -15.89
CA PRO A 191 10.13 2.76 -16.49
C PRO A 191 11.16 3.49 -15.63
N GLY A 192 11.01 3.46 -14.30
CA GLY A 192 11.94 4.06 -13.36
C GLY A 192 13.32 3.40 -13.39
N HIS A 193 13.37 2.07 -13.37
CA HIS A 193 14.63 1.33 -13.44
C HIS A 193 15.36 1.53 -14.77
N ILE A 194 14.62 1.55 -15.88
CA ILE A 194 15.20 1.84 -17.21
C ILE A 194 15.73 3.28 -17.23
N ALA A 195 14.95 4.25 -16.73
CA ALA A 195 15.34 5.64 -16.71
C ALA A 195 16.55 5.92 -15.80
N SER A 196 16.75 5.13 -14.74
CA SER A 196 17.92 5.21 -13.87
C SER A 196 19.14 4.47 -14.42
N GLY A 197 19.01 3.75 -15.54
CA GLY A 197 20.11 3.00 -16.15
C GLY A 197 20.50 1.72 -15.40
N LEU A 198 19.57 1.10 -14.66
CA LEU A 198 19.83 -0.19 -14.01
C LEU A 198 20.15 -1.27 -15.06
N GLY A 199 21.06 -2.18 -14.72
CA GLY A 199 21.39 -3.32 -15.58
C GLY A 199 20.23 -4.31 -15.69
N PRO A 200 20.10 -5.08 -16.79
CA PRO A 200 18.98 -6.01 -16.99
C PRO A 200 18.82 -7.06 -15.88
N ILE A 201 19.93 -7.57 -15.33
CA ILE A 201 19.90 -8.55 -14.23
C ILE A 201 19.38 -7.90 -12.94
N ASP A 202 19.85 -6.68 -12.62
CA ASP A 202 19.40 -5.94 -11.44
C ASP A 202 17.91 -5.62 -11.54
N ILE A 203 17.41 -5.27 -12.74
CA ILE A 203 15.98 -5.10 -13.00
C ILE A 203 15.22 -6.39 -12.67
N VAL A 204 15.66 -7.54 -13.16
CA VAL A 204 14.97 -8.81 -12.89
C VAL A 204 14.94 -9.12 -11.39
N ILE A 205 16.07 -8.94 -10.69
CA ILE A 205 16.15 -9.15 -9.24
C ILE A 205 15.20 -8.20 -8.50
N ASP A 206 15.17 -6.92 -8.88
CA ASP A 206 14.29 -5.92 -8.26
C ASP A 206 12.82 -6.21 -8.54
N LEU A 207 12.45 -6.64 -9.75
CA LEU A 207 11.08 -7.04 -10.09
C LEU A 207 10.60 -8.25 -9.28
N VAL A 208 11.47 -9.23 -9.01
CA VAL A 208 11.17 -10.34 -8.10
C VAL A 208 10.94 -9.82 -6.69
N ARG A 209 11.83 -8.96 -6.18
CA ARG A 209 11.68 -8.32 -4.87
C ARG A 209 10.35 -7.55 -4.78
N LEU A 210 10.04 -6.71 -5.77
CA LEU A 210 8.80 -5.92 -5.84
C LEU A 210 7.56 -6.79 -5.91
N THR A 211 7.61 -7.94 -6.59
CA THR A 211 6.50 -8.90 -6.62
C THR A 211 6.26 -9.50 -5.23
N LEU A 212 7.31 -9.81 -4.48
CA LEU A 212 7.22 -10.30 -3.10
C LEU A 212 6.69 -9.23 -2.14
N LEU A 213 7.21 -8.01 -2.22
CA LEU A 213 6.74 -6.87 -1.43
C LEU A 213 5.27 -6.57 -1.73
N GLY A 214 4.90 -6.55 -3.01
CA GLY A 214 3.53 -6.33 -3.40
C GLY A 214 2.59 -7.42 -2.88
N THR A 215 3.07 -8.66 -2.83
CA THR A 215 2.32 -9.79 -2.25
C THR A 215 2.11 -9.58 -0.75
N LEU A 216 3.14 -9.15 -0.02
CA LEU A 216 3.03 -8.83 1.41
C LEU A 216 1.97 -7.74 1.64
N PHE A 217 2.02 -6.63 0.90
CA PHE A 217 1.02 -5.54 1.06
C PHE A 217 -0.39 -5.98 0.65
N ALA A 218 -0.53 -6.78 -0.41
CA ALA A 218 -1.81 -7.36 -0.80
C ALA A 218 -2.39 -8.26 0.29
N LEU A 219 -1.58 -9.14 0.88
CA LEU A 219 -2.00 -10.01 1.98
C LEU A 219 -2.34 -9.20 3.23
N LEU A 220 -1.58 -8.16 3.55
CA LEU A 220 -1.86 -7.24 4.66
C LEU A 220 -3.23 -6.57 4.48
N TYR A 221 -3.51 -6.05 3.27
CA TYR A 221 -4.80 -5.47 2.93
C TYR A 221 -5.93 -6.51 3.03
N LEU A 222 -5.76 -7.70 2.47
CA LEU A 222 -6.77 -8.76 2.51
C LEU A 222 -7.04 -9.25 3.95
N ARG A 223 -6.00 -9.33 4.78
CA ARG A 223 -6.09 -9.81 6.16
C ARG A 223 -6.79 -8.83 7.07
N THR A 224 -6.40 -7.56 6.99
CA THR A 224 -6.92 -6.50 7.87
C THR A 224 -8.23 -5.93 7.32
N GLY A 225 -8.39 -5.95 6.00
CA GLY A 225 -9.37 -5.18 5.26
C GLY A 225 -9.23 -3.69 5.52
N ASN A 226 -8.04 -3.18 5.82
CA ASN A 226 -7.79 -1.77 6.10
C ASN A 226 -6.66 -1.27 5.20
N LEU A 227 -7.00 -0.52 4.15
CA LEU A 227 -6.00 0.00 3.21
C LEU A 227 -4.99 0.92 3.91
N PHE A 228 -5.44 1.69 4.92
CA PHE A 228 -4.58 2.59 5.66
C PHE A 228 -3.49 1.87 6.48
N ILE A 229 -3.73 0.63 6.91
CA ILE A 229 -2.66 -0.19 7.53
C ILE A 229 -1.60 -0.55 6.48
N GLY A 230 -2.02 -0.92 5.26
CA GLY A 230 -1.11 -1.14 4.13
C GLY A 230 -0.27 0.10 3.84
N ILE A 231 -0.92 1.27 3.72
CA ILE A 231 -0.26 2.56 3.47
C ILE A 231 0.77 2.86 4.57
N GLY A 232 0.43 2.63 5.84
CA GLY A 232 1.33 2.88 6.95
C GLY A 232 2.55 1.97 6.97
N ILE A 233 2.37 0.65 6.82
CA ILE A 233 3.51 -0.28 6.78
C ILE A 233 4.39 -0.03 5.55
N HIS A 234 3.79 0.26 4.39
CA HIS A 234 4.52 0.61 3.17
C HIS A 234 5.28 1.95 3.35
N SER A 235 4.67 2.95 3.98
CA SER A 235 5.35 4.22 4.26
C SER A 235 6.57 4.01 5.16
N LEU A 236 6.43 3.20 6.22
CA LEU A 236 7.53 2.87 7.12
C LEU A 236 8.60 1.99 6.45
N SER A 237 8.24 1.10 5.53
CA SER A 237 9.25 0.32 4.80
C SER A 237 10.04 1.16 3.81
N ASN A 238 9.45 2.22 3.26
CA ASN A 238 10.14 3.11 2.32
C ASN A 238 10.88 4.25 3.03
N ASN A 239 10.36 4.72 4.16
CA ASN A 239 10.95 5.78 4.96
C ASN A 239 10.75 5.47 6.45
N PRO A 240 11.64 4.66 7.05
CA PRO A 240 11.49 4.18 8.43
C PRO A 240 11.57 5.28 9.49
N THR A 241 12.15 6.44 9.15
CA THR A 241 12.38 7.55 10.09
C THR A 241 13.03 7.11 11.40
N ALA A 242 14.07 6.29 11.30
CA ALA A 242 14.83 5.77 12.43
C ALA A 242 15.42 6.90 13.28
N LEU A 243 15.21 6.84 14.59
CA LEU A 243 15.71 7.82 15.56
C LEU A 243 17.19 7.61 15.87
N PHE A 244 17.68 6.38 15.77
CA PHE A 244 19.06 6.00 16.04
C PHE A 244 19.82 5.80 14.74
N VAL A 245 21.16 5.77 14.79
CA VAL A 245 22.02 5.64 13.60
C VAL A 245 21.47 4.51 12.70
N PRO A 246 20.99 4.85 11.50
CA PRO A 246 20.19 3.93 10.72
C PRO A 246 21.07 2.91 10.01
N ASP A 247 20.60 1.67 9.95
CA ASP A 247 20.87 0.80 8.81
C ASP A 247 19.59 0.76 7.95
N PRO A 248 19.55 1.51 6.83
CA PRO A 248 18.34 1.65 6.02
C PRO A 248 17.75 0.32 5.54
N ASN A 249 18.60 -0.69 5.31
CA ASN A 249 18.14 -2.00 4.89
C ASN A 249 17.47 -2.74 6.06
N GLN A 250 18.07 -2.70 7.24
CA GLN A 250 17.50 -3.34 8.43
C GLN A 250 16.18 -2.69 8.85
N ASP A 251 16.11 -1.36 8.83
CA ASP A 251 14.92 -0.63 9.27
C ASP A 251 13.71 -0.88 8.37
N SER A 252 13.95 -0.92 7.05
CA SER A 252 12.94 -1.28 6.06
C SER A 252 12.47 -2.72 6.27
N LEU A 253 13.39 -3.64 6.54
CA LEU A 253 13.07 -5.04 6.82
C LEU A 253 12.28 -5.21 8.13
N LEU A 254 12.55 -4.42 9.17
CA LEU A 254 11.78 -4.44 10.42
C LEU A 254 10.32 -4.04 10.18
N ALA A 255 10.06 -2.98 9.40
CA ALA A 255 8.69 -2.58 9.04
C ALA A 255 7.96 -3.71 8.29
N LEU A 256 8.63 -4.36 7.33
CA LEU A 256 8.09 -5.48 6.57
C LEU A 256 7.86 -6.72 7.46
N ALA A 257 8.77 -7.01 8.39
CA ALA A 257 8.62 -8.09 9.35
C ALA A 257 7.39 -7.87 10.24
N PHE A 258 7.18 -6.65 10.75
CA PHE A 258 5.95 -6.31 11.47
C PHE A 258 4.70 -6.43 10.59
N GLY A 259 4.77 -6.05 9.31
CA GLY A 259 3.72 -6.31 8.33
C GLY A 259 3.36 -7.81 8.24
N ALA A 260 4.37 -8.68 8.16
CA ALA A 260 4.19 -10.13 8.15
C ALA A 260 3.60 -10.66 9.48
N LEU A 261 4.06 -10.16 10.62
CA LEU A 261 3.51 -10.51 11.92
C LEU A 261 2.04 -10.09 12.04
N ILE A 262 1.67 -8.89 11.55
CA ILE A 262 0.27 -8.47 11.46
C ILE A 262 -0.52 -9.45 10.58
N ILE A 263 -0.01 -9.89 9.43
CA ILE A 263 -0.70 -10.87 8.59
C ILE A 263 -0.98 -12.18 9.36
N ILE A 264 -0.01 -12.66 10.14
CA ILE A 264 -0.11 -13.90 10.90
C ILE A 264 -1.10 -13.75 12.07
N PHE A 265 -0.88 -12.76 12.92
CA PHE A 265 -1.55 -12.62 14.22
C PHE A 265 -2.85 -11.80 14.20
N TRP A 266 -3.13 -11.03 13.13
CA TRP A 266 -4.37 -10.26 13.06
C TRP A 266 -5.60 -11.19 13.17
N PRO A 267 -6.64 -10.88 13.94
CA PRO A 267 -7.79 -11.78 14.07
C PRO A 267 -8.42 -12.11 12.71
N ARG A 268 -8.69 -13.40 12.43
CA ARG A 268 -9.51 -13.77 11.27
C ARG A 268 -10.90 -13.19 11.47
N ARG A 269 -11.44 -12.52 10.45
CA ARG A 269 -12.84 -12.12 10.47
C ARG A 269 -13.65 -13.41 10.53
N ARG A 270 -14.30 -13.68 11.66
CA ARG A 270 -15.28 -14.76 11.76
C ARG A 270 -16.42 -14.42 10.81
N GLU A 271 -16.72 -15.33 9.88
CA GLU A 271 -17.97 -15.34 9.12
C GLU A 271 -19.11 -15.53 10.13
N ARG A 272 -19.63 -14.44 10.70
CA ARG A 272 -20.87 -14.47 11.48
C ARG A 272 -22.03 -14.54 10.51
N GLU A 273 -22.30 -15.72 9.94
CA GLU A 273 -23.46 -15.90 9.05
C GLU A 273 -23.94 -17.35 8.91
N SER A 274 -23.75 -18.18 9.95
CA SER A 274 -24.40 -19.51 10.01
C SER A 274 -25.09 -19.85 11.34
N GLU A 275 -24.82 -19.14 12.44
CA GLU A 275 -25.43 -19.45 13.74
C GLU A 275 -26.78 -18.76 14.02
N THR A 276 -27.06 -17.62 13.39
CA THR A 276 -28.33 -16.90 13.64
C THR A 276 -29.49 -17.53 12.85
N THR A 277 -29.23 -18.08 11.67
CA THR A 277 -30.25 -18.74 10.84
C THR A 277 -30.62 -20.13 11.38
N ALA A 278 -29.65 -20.86 11.96
CA ALA A 278 -29.88 -22.16 12.58
C ALA A 278 -30.67 -22.08 13.90
N ARG A 279 -30.53 -20.99 14.65
CA ARG A 279 -31.34 -20.76 15.87
C ARG A 279 -32.76 -20.29 15.58
N SER A 280 -33.00 -19.65 14.43
CA SER A 280 -34.34 -19.22 14.00
C SER A 280 -35.17 -20.36 13.39
N SER A 281 -34.54 -21.37 12.76
CA SER A 281 -35.26 -22.52 12.18
C SER A 281 -35.54 -23.65 13.18
N ALA A 282 -34.91 -23.62 14.36
CA ALA A 282 -35.15 -24.58 15.44
C ALA A 282 -36.30 -24.18 16.37
N ALA A 283 -36.82 -22.95 16.25
CA ALA A 283 -38.05 -22.52 16.90
C ALA A 283 -39.25 -22.84 16.00
N GLY A 284 -39.65 -24.11 15.97
CA GLY A 284 -40.92 -24.52 15.36
C GLY A 284 -42.13 -23.83 16.00
N PRO A 285 -43.28 -23.77 15.31
CA PRO A 285 -44.45 -23.08 15.81
C PRO A 285 -44.95 -23.76 17.09
N ARG A 286 -44.98 -23.03 18.21
CA ARG A 286 -45.80 -23.40 19.36
C ARG A 286 -47.25 -23.19 18.94
N ILE A 287 -47.94 -24.29 18.68
CA ILE A 287 -49.40 -24.35 18.67
C ILE A 287 -49.85 -24.15 20.11
N GLN A 288 -50.57 -23.06 20.38
CA GLN A 288 -51.64 -22.94 21.36
C GLN A 288 -52.53 -21.77 20.95
#